data_AF-A0A6J0ZPP5-F1
#
_entry.id   AF-A0A6J0ZPP5-F1
#
_cell.length_a   1.000
_cell.length_b   1.000
_cell.length_c   1.000
_cell.angle_alpha   90.00
_cell.angle_beta   90.00
_cell.angle_gamma   90.00
#
_symmetry.space_group_name_H-M   'P 1'
#
loop_
_entity.id
_entity.type
_entity.pdbx_description
1 polymer ?
#
loop_
_entity_poly.entity_id
_entity_poly.type
_entity_poly.pdbx_seq_one_letter_code
_entity_poly.pdbx_strand_id
1 'polypeptide(L)'
;MASLSRFVIKDCNLDTYKAVHRRPWSLIPARRLQAAHLDVRAGISVPENGKGWAIERKPSSPPVSLAAPSSIIPASRNLQVMCKAATNVSGDIPTPNGMNQYERIIEILTTLFPVWVILGTIIGICKPAAVTWLETDLFTVGLGFLMLSMGLTLTFEDFRRCLRNPWTVGVGFLAQYLIKPMLGFAIAMSLKLSAPLATGLILVSCCPGGQASNVATYISKGNVALSVLMTTCSTIGAIVMTPLLTKLLAGQLVPVDAAGLAISTFQVVLVPTVVGVLANEFFPKFTSKIISVTPLIGVILTTLLCASPIGQVSEVLKAQGAQLILPVALLHAAAFALGYWVSKISFGESTSRTISIECGMQSSALGFLLAQKHFTNPLVAVPSAVSVVCMALGGSGLAVYWRNRPIPVGDKDDFKE
;
A
#
# COMPACT_ATOMS: atom_id res chain seq x y z
N MET A 1 19.55 29.40 50.91
CA MET A 1 20.83 29.86 50.35
C MET A 1 20.63 29.90 48.83
N ALA A 2 20.20 31.00 48.22
CA ALA A 2 21.01 32.15 47.77
C ALA A 2 22.19 31.66 46.89
N SER A 3 22.43 32.10 45.65
CA SER A 3 22.12 33.36 44.96
C SER A 3 22.48 33.29 43.45
N LEU A 4 21.61 33.85 42.60
CA LEU A 4 21.80 34.77 41.43
C LEU A 4 23.05 34.64 40.52
N SER A 5 22.93 34.72 39.18
CA SER A 5 22.71 36.01 38.47
C SER A 5 22.04 35.93 37.09
N ARG A 6 21.31 37.02 36.76
CA ARG A 6 20.61 37.36 35.50
C ARG A 6 21.46 38.28 34.61
N PHE A 7 21.13 38.35 33.33
CA PHE A 7 21.18 39.55 32.46
C PHE A 7 20.01 39.40 31.46
N VAL A 8 18.85 40.03 31.67
CA VAL A 8 18.41 41.42 31.33
C VAL A 8 17.90 41.56 29.89
N ILE A 9 16.64 42.04 29.85
CA ILE A 9 15.70 42.31 28.77
C ILE A 9 16.03 43.64 28.06
N LYS A 10 15.62 43.77 26.79
CA LYS A 10 15.27 45.09 26.23
C LYS A 10 14.05 44.98 25.31
N ASP A 11 12.97 45.61 25.76
CA ASP A 11 11.70 45.84 25.06
C ASP A 11 11.73 47.09 24.16
N CYS A 12 10.60 47.29 23.45
CA CYS A 12 10.07 48.46 22.73
C CYS A 12 10.23 48.40 21.18
N ASN A 13 9.23 48.73 20.35
CA ASN A 13 7.88 49.27 20.58
C ASN A 13 7.01 49.07 19.31
N LEU A 14 5.69 49.13 19.48
CA LEU A 14 4.69 49.35 18.42
C LEU A 14 4.98 50.64 17.63
N ASP A 15 4.59 50.70 16.35
CA ASP A 15 3.60 51.69 15.92
C ASP A 15 3.05 51.50 14.49
N THR A 16 1.72 51.53 14.45
CA THR A 16 0.82 51.83 13.33
C THR A 16 1.05 53.20 12.72
N TYR A 17 1.01 53.33 11.38
CA TYR A 17 0.74 54.61 10.72
C TYR A 17 -0.23 54.48 9.54
N LYS A 18 -1.26 55.34 9.57
CA LYS A 18 -2.28 55.60 8.53
C LYS A 18 -1.73 56.50 7.42
N ALA A 19 -2.23 56.22 6.20
CA ALA A 19 -2.62 57.10 5.07
C ALA A 19 -2.08 58.54 4.92
N VAL A 20 -1.74 58.94 3.67
CA VAL A 20 -2.44 59.95 2.84
C VAL A 20 -1.58 60.49 1.66
N HIS A 21 -2.19 60.49 0.46
CA HIS A 21 -2.02 61.31 -0.77
C HIS A 21 -0.66 61.66 -1.41
N ARG A 22 -0.55 61.34 -2.72
CA ARG A 22 -0.63 62.32 -3.85
C ARG A 22 -0.91 61.64 -5.21
N ARG A 23 -1.91 62.17 -5.93
CA ARG A 23 -2.24 62.05 -7.39
C ARG A 23 -1.48 63.19 -8.16
N PRO A 24 -1.66 63.51 -9.48
CA PRO A 24 -2.62 63.03 -10.52
C PRO A 24 -2.09 62.88 -11.99
N TRP A 25 -2.91 62.26 -12.85
CA TRP A 25 -3.32 62.61 -14.25
C TRP A 25 -3.80 61.31 -14.95
N SER A 26 -4.90 61.18 -15.70
CA SER A 26 -5.92 62.11 -16.22
C SER A 26 -7.09 61.31 -16.87
N LEU A 27 -8.32 61.87 -16.83
CA LEU A 27 -9.45 61.75 -17.79
C LEU A 27 -10.50 60.59 -17.72
N ILE A 28 -11.54 60.82 -16.91
CA ILE A 28 -13.04 60.86 -17.11
C ILE A 28 -13.61 60.60 -18.56
N PRO A 29 -14.90 60.18 -18.80
CA PRO A 29 -16.08 60.15 -17.89
C PRO A 29 -16.95 58.87 -17.81
N ALA A 30 -17.76 58.88 -16.76
CA ALA A 30 -18.88 58.00 -16.42
C ALA A 30 -20.21 58.31 -17.17
N ARG A 31 -21.15 57.36 -17.15
CA ARG A 31 -22.60 57.61 -17.28
C ARG A 31 -23.39 56.96 -16.14
N ARG A 32 -24.43 57.69 -15.73
CA ARG A 32 -25.39 57.58 -14.61
C ARG A 32 -26.20 56.26 -14.60
N LEU A 33 -26.48 55.63 -13.45
CA LEU A 33 -27.47 55.96 -12.38
C LEU A 33 -28.92 55.64 -12.81
N GLN A 34 -29.52 54.57 -12.26
CA GLN A 34 -30.85 54.61 -11.63
C GLN A 34 -31.27 53.27 -11.00
N ALA A 35 -31.81 53.41 -9.79
CA ALA A 35 -32.43 52.38 -8.97
C ALA A 35 -33.90 52.19 -9.32
N ALA A 36 -34.46 51.01 -9.05
CA ALA A 36 -35.88 50.84 -8.73
C ALA A 36 -36.10 49.60 -7.87
N HIS A 37 -36.59 49.86 -6.66
CA HIS A 37 -37.32 48.96 -5.77
C HIS A 37 -38.58 48.40 -6.46
N LEU A 38 -38.99 47.16 -6.16
CA LEU A 38 -40.35 46.86 -5.69
C LEU A 38 -40.50 45.40 -5.26
N ASP A 39 -41.07 45.27 -4.08
CA ASP A 39 -41.50 44.10 -3.34
C ASP A 39 -42.85 43.57 -3.88
N VAL A 40 -43.25 42.35 -3.51
CA VAL A 40 -44.63 41.85 -3.30
C VAL A 40 -44.71 40.31 -3.36
N ARG A 41 -44.69 39.74 -2.15
CA ARG A 41 -45.55 38.69 -1.53
C ARG A 41 -46.59 37.89 -2.35
N ALA A 42 -46.75 36.63 -1.89
CA ALA A 42 -47.91 35.71 -1.97
C ALA A 42 -48.08 34.94 -3.30
N GLY A 43 -48.51 33.67 -3.34
CA GLY A 43 -49.06 32.78 -2.33
C GLY A 43 -49.21 31.36 -2.91
N ILE A 44 -49.60 30.44 -2.03
CA ILE A 44 -49.74 28.99 -2.19
C ILE A 44 -50.94 28.62 -3.10
N SER A 45 -50.79 27.59 -3.95
CA SER A 45 -51.85 26.59 -4.22
C SER A 45 -51.37 25.42 -5.11
N VAL A 46 -51.53 24.21 -4.60
CA VAL A 46 -51.60 22.92 -5.33
C VAL A 46 -53.09 22.59 -5.50
N PRO A 47 -53.54 21.94 -6.60
CA PRO A 47 -53.95 20.53 -6.48
C PRO A 47 -53.73 19.62 -7.72
N GLU A 48 -53.48 18.35 -7.41
CA GLU A 48 -54.01 17.09 -7.97
C GLU A 48 -54.19 16.77 -9.48
N ASN A 49 -53.75 15.53 -9.78
CA ASN A 49 -54.32 14.49 -10.65
C ASN A 49 -54.40 14.64 -12.17
N GLY A 50 -53.93 13.60 -12.87
CA GLY A 50 -54.36 13.28 -14.24
C GLY A 50 -53.40 12.41 -15.04
N LYS A 51 -53.62 11.09 -15.05
CA LYS A 51 -53.01 10.12 -15.97
C LYS A 51 -53.48 10.37 -17.42
N GLY A 52 -52.62 10.14 -18.41
CA GLY A 52 -53.07 9.98 -19.81
C GLY A 52 -51.93 9.96 -20.84
N TRP A 53 -51.84 8.87 -21.60
CA TRP A 53 -50.77 8.54 -22.53
C TRP A 53 -51.03 9.03 -23.98
N ALA A 54 -49.92 9.19 -24.70
CA ALA A 54 -49.69 8.85 -26.12
C ALA A 54 -49.88 9.88 -27.26
N ILE A 55 -48.99 9.66 -28.25
CA ILE A 55 -49.02 9.96 -29.69
C ILE A 55 -48.29 11.23 -30.19
N GLU A 56 -46.98 11.04 -30.39
CA GLU A 56 -46.22 11.20 -31.64
C GLU A 56 -46.81 12.06 -32.79
N ARG A 57 -46.10 13.14 -33.17
CA ARG A 57 -45.79 13.52 -34.58
C ARG A 57 -44.78 14.68 -34.65
N LYS A 58 -43.63 14.42 -35.28
CA LYS A 58 -42.72 15.39 -35.95
C LYS A 58 -43.47 16.01 -37.16
N PRO A 59 -43.11 17.20 -37.71
CA PRO A 59 -41.77 17.49 -38.25
C PRO A 59 -41.29 18.97 -38.18
N SER A 60 -40.10 19.21 -38.76
CA SER A 60 -39.51 20.47 -39.27
C SER A 60 -39.03 21.57 -38.30
N SER A 61 -37.70 21.66 -38.20
CA SER A 61 -36.87 22.86 -37.91
C SER A 61 -36.82 23.81 -39.12
N PRO A 62 -36.19 25.02 -39.09
CA PRO A 62 -35.44 25.70 -38.02
C PRO A 62 -35.91 27.18 -37.78
N PRO A 63 -35.37 27.93 -36.79
CA PRO A 63 -34.26 28.82 -37.12
C PRO A 63 -33.23 29.08 -35.98
N VAL A 64 -31.99 29.36 -36.41
CA VAL A 64 -31.05 30.38 -35.90
C VAL A 64 -31.07 30.67 -34.38
N SER A 65 -30.02 30.24 -33.66
CA SER A 65 -29.65 30.86 -32.38
C SER A 65 -28.17 31.20 -32.31
N LEU A 66 -27.94 32.45 -31.93
CA LEU A 66 -26.71 33.18 -31.65
C LEU A 66 -25.52 32.37 -31.12
N ALA A 67 -24.36 32.61 -31.73
CA ALA A 67 -23.05 32.29 -31.19
C ALA A 67 -22.77 33.18 -29.96
N ALA A 68 -22.44 32.54 -28.83
CA ALA A 68 -21.80 33.17 -27.69
C ALA A 68 -20.27 33.21 -27.90
N PRO A 69 -19.56 34.23 -27.39
CA PRO A 69 -18.15 34.43 -27.66
C PRO A 69 -17.30 33.37 -26.97
N SER A 70 -16.45 32.71 -27.75
CA SER A 70 -15.37 31.84 -27.28
C SER A 70 -14.34 32.66 -26.51
N SER A 71 -14.31 32.49 -25.19
CA SER A 71 -13.15 32.89 -24.39
C SER A 71 -12.05 31.85 -24.57
N ILE A 72 -11.02 32.24 -25.31
CA ILE A 72 -9.77 31.50 -25.45
C ILE A 72 -9.01 31.67 -24.13
N ILE A 73 -9.06 30.66 -23.27
CA ILE A 73 -8.13 30.50 -22.15
C ILE A 73 -7.02 29.55 -22.65
N PRO A 74 -5.72 29.92 -22.58
CA PRO A 74 -4.66 29.03 -23.02
C PRO A 74 -4.62 27.83 -22.08
N ALA A 75 -4.88 26.64 -22.63
CA ALA A 75 -4.67 25.38 -21.93
C ALA A 75 -3.19 25.23 -21.61
N SER A 76 -2.83 25.44 -20.33
CA SER A 76 -1.57 25.00 -19.77
C SER A 76 -1.46 23.49 -19.96
N ARG A 77 -0.46 23.05 -20.73
CA ARG A 77 -0.11 21.64 -20.96
C ARG A 77 0.38 21.01 -19.65
N ASN A 78 -0.55 20.62 -18.78
CA ASN A 78 -0.29 19.69 -17.69
C ASN A 78 -0.44 18.27 -18.23
N LEU A 79 0.69 17.62 -18.51
CA LEU A 79 0.75 16.19 -18.81
C LEU A 79 0.44 15.44 -17.49
N GLN A 80 -0.82 15.15 -17.24
CA GLN A 80 -1.25 14.26 -16.14
C GLN A 80 -0.88 12.83 -16.50
N VAL A 81 0.31 12.40 -16.05
CA VAL A 81 0.71 10.99 -16.08
C VAL A 81 0.26 10.37 -14.76
N MET A 82 -0.93 9.77 -14.78
CA MET A 82 -1.48 9.07 -13.61
C MET A 82 -1.20 7.57 -13.73
N CYS A 83 -0.25 7.06 -12.94
CA CYS A 83 -0.27 5.65 -12.54
C CYS A 83 -1.32 5.52 -11.43
N LYS A 84 -2.57 5.30 -11.83
CA LYS A 84 -3.78 5.47 -11.01
C LYS A 84 -4.11 4.22 -10.19
N ALA A 85 -3.15 3.71 -9.41
CA ALA A 85 -3.41 2.65 -8.42
C ALA A 85 -3.95 3.21 -7.08
N ALA A 86 -3.94 4.53 -6.90
CA ALA A 86 -4.43 5.18 -5.68
C ALA A 86 -5.06 6.53 -6.00
N THR A 87 -6.27 6.51 -6.57
CA THR A 87 -7.33 7.54 -6.43
C THR A 87 -8.39 7.24 -7.48
N ASN A 88 -9.58 6.79 -7.05
CA ASN A 88 -10.84 7.26 -7.61
C ASN A 88 -12.01 6.76 -6.75
N VAL A 89 -12.74 7.76 -6.24
CA VAL A 89 -14.09 7.67 -5.69
C VAL A 89 -15.05 7.25 -6.81
N SER A 90 -15.99 6.37 -6.44
CA SER A 90 -17.29 6.08 -7.06
C SER A 90 -17.36 5.82 -8.57
N GLY A 91 -17.73 4.58 -8.91
CA GLY A 91 -18.53 4.20 -10.07
C GLY A 91 -18.27 4.92 -11.39
N ASP A 92 -17.32 4.41 -12.18
CA ASP A 92 -17.50 4.09 -13.61
C ASP A 92 -16.20 3.50 -14.16
N ILE A 93 -16.33 2.44 -14.96
CA ILE A 93 -15.22 1.74 -15.60
C ILE A 93 -14.59 2.68 -16.63
N PRO A 94 -13.30 3.06 -16.52
CA PRO A 94 -12.63 3.78 -17.60
C PRO A 94 -12.37 2.79 -18.75
N THR A 95 -12.88 3.11 -19.94
CA THR A 95 -12.49 2.43 -21.18
C THR A 95 -11.01 2.70 -21.49
N PRO A 96 -10.26 1.72 -22.07
CA PRO A 96 -8.79 1.74 -22.14
C PRO A 96 -8.26 2.57 -23.33
N ASN A 97 -8.77 3.78 -23.54
CA ASN A 97 -8.52 4.54 -24.77
C ASN A 97 -7.48 5.69 -24.65
N GLY A 98 -6.60 5.65 -23.65
CA GLY A 98 -5.60 6.71 -23.44
C GLY A 98 -4.23 6.29 -22.91
N MET A 99 -3.94 5.00 -22.73
CA MET A 99 -2.65 4.54 -22.21
C MET A 99 -1.62 4.37 -23.32
N ASN A 100 -0.39 4.81 -23.07
CA ASN A 100 0.71 4.60 -23.99
C ASN A 100 1.06 3.10 -24.05
N GLN A 101 1.48 2.57 -25.21
CA GLN A 101 1.77 1.13 -25.38
C GLN A 101 2.77 0.62 -24.33
N TYR A 102 3.71 1.46 -23.94
CA TYR A 102 4.69 1.21 -22.89
C TYR A 102 4.05 0.96 -21.51
N GLU A 103 3.10 1.79 -21.09
CA GLU A 103 2.43 1.68 -19.79
C GLU A 103 1.61 0.39 -19.69
N ARG A 104 0.95 0.02 -20.80
CA ARG A 104 0.21 -1.24 -20.90
C ARG A 104 1.11 -2.45 -20.75
N ILE A 105 2.32 -2.43 -21.34
CA ILE A 105 3.31 -3.51 -21.17
C ILE A 105 3.74 -3.63 -19.70
N ILE A 106 4.04 -2.50 -19.04
CA ILE A 106 4.43 -2.50 -17.62
C ILE A 106 3.31 -3.05 -16.73
N GLU A 107 2.07 -2.64 -16.98
CA GLU A 107 0.92 -3.13 -16.23
C GLU A 107 0.73 -4.64 -16.42
N ILE A 108 0.85 -5.15 -17.64
CA ILE A 108 0.78 -6.59 -17.93
C ILE A 108 1.90 -7.34 -17.20
N LEU A 109 3.14 -6.87 -17.30
CA LEU A 109 4.28 -7.52 -16.64
C LEU A 109 4.12 -7.53 -15.10
N THR A 110 3.59 -6.44 -14.55
CA THR A 110 3.35 -6.29 -13.10
C THR A 110 2.22 -7.20 -12.62
N THR A 111 1.12 -7.28 -13.37
CA THR A 111 -0.02 -8.16 -13.03
C THR A 111 0.33 -9.65 -13.17
N LEU A 112 1.33 -9.98 -14.00
CA LEU A 112 1.89 -11.33 -14.12
C LEU A 112 2.91 -11.70 -13.02
N PHE A 113 3.09 -10.87 -11.97
CA PHE A 113 4.00 -11.19 -10.85
C PHE A 113 3.86 -12.62 -10.28
N PRO A 114 2.66 -13.24 -10.16
CA PRO A 114 2.55 -14.59 -9.62
C PRO A 114 3.22 -15.62 -10.53
N VAL A 115 3.11 -15.41 -11.84
CA VAL A 115 3.74 -16.27 -12.86
C VAL A 115 5.26 -16.19 -12.75
N TRP A 116 5.79 -14.97 -12.58
CA TRP A 116 7.23 -14.76 -12.41
C TRP A 116 7.77 -15.42 -11.14
N VAL A 117 7.05 -15.33 -10.02
CA VAL A 117 7.43 -16.00 -8.76
C VAL A 117 7.40 -17.52 -8.89
N ILE A 118 6.38 -18.10 -9.55
CA ILE A 118 6.32 -19.55 -9.82
C ILE A 118 7.49 -19.98 -10.70
N LEU A 119 7.76 -19.24 -11.78
CA LEU A 119 8.87 -19.54 -12.67
C LEU A 119 10.22 -19.46 -11.92
N GLY A 120 10.42 -18.42 -11.11
CA GLY A 120 11.60 -18.27 -10.26
C GLY A 120 11.75 -19.41 -9.26
N THR A 121 10.65 -19.88 -8.68
CA THR A 121 10.62 -21.06 -7.78
C THR A 121 11.05 -22.33 -8.51
N ILE A 122 10.50 -22.59 -9.70
CA ILE A 122 10.86 -23.75 -10.53
C ILE A 122 12.34 -23.70 -10.88
N ILE A 123 12.85 -22.53 -11.31
CA ILE A 123 14.27 -22.34 -11.61
C ILE A 123 15.12 -22.59 -10.36
N GLY A 124 14.73 -22.06 -9.20
CA GLY A 124 15.44 -22.27 -7.95
C GLY A 124 15.55 -23.74 -7.55
N ILE A 125 14.51 -24.54 -7.75
CA ILE A 125 14.52 -25.98 -7.43
C ILE A 125 15.33 -26.78 -8.47
N CYS A 126 15.10 -26.52 -9.76
CA CYS A 126 15.66 -27.31 -10.86
C CYS A 126 17.10 -26.94 -11.23
N LYS A 127 17.45 -25.65 -11.12
CA LYS A 127 18.79 -25.11 -11.44
C LYS A 127 19.21 -24.06 -10.38
N PRO A 128 19.51 -24.48 -9.14
CA PRO A 128 19.83 -23.57 -8.03
C PRO A 128 20.94 -22.56 -8.37
N ALA A 129 21.98 -23.01 -9.07
CA ALA A 129 23.12 -22.18 -9.49
C ALA A 129 22.73 -20.93 -10.32
N ALA A 130 21.57 -20.94 -10.99
CA ALA A 130 21.08 -19.80 -11.76
C ALA A 130 20.60 -18.62 -10.88
N VAL A 131 20.33 -18.86 -9.59
CA VAL A 131 19.73 -17.87 -8.68
C VAL A 131 20.50 -17.70 -7.37
N THR A 132 21.38 -18.64 -7.01
CA THR A 132 22.18 -18.58 -5.76
C THR A 132 23.34 -17.59 -5.80
N TRP A 133 23.64 -17.00 -6.97
CA TRP A 133 24.62 -15.90 -7.08
C TRP A 133 24.20 -14.65 -6.31
N LEU A 134 22.91 -14.54 -5.96
CA LEU A 134 22.39 -13.49 -5.08
C LEU A 134 22.69 -13.85 -3.62
N GLU A 135 23.95 -13.69 -3.23
CA GLU A 135 24.45 -13.87 -1.87
C GLU A 135 23.85 -12.86 -0.89
N THR A 136 24.03 -13.07 0.42
CA THR A 136 23.39 -12.29 1.49
C THR A 136 23.60 -10.78 1.38
N ASP A 137 24.78 -10.31 0.97
CA ASP A 137 25.05 -8.88 0.83
C ASP A 137 24.29 -8.27 -0.36
N LEU A 138 24.32 -8.95 -1.51
CA LEU A 138 23.58 -8.49 -2.68
C LEU A 138 22.06 -8.64 -2.49
N PHE A 139 21.62 -9.66 -1.75
CA PHE A 139 20.24 -9.82 -1.29
C PHE A 139 19.83 -8.66 -0.39
N THR A 140 20.69 -8.24 0.54
CA THR A 140 20.46 -7.07 1.40
C THR A 140 20.26 -5.81 0.57
N VAL A 141 21.14 -5.58 -0.41
CA VAL A 141 21.06 -4.43 -1.32
C VAL A 141 19.78 -4.49 -2.17
N GLY A 142 19.47 -5.66 -2.73
CA GLY A 142 18.25 -5.88 -3.52
C GLY A 142 16.98 -5.65 -2.71
N LEU A 143 16.94 -6.11 -1.46
CA LEU A 143 15.82 -5.85 -0.55
C LEU A 143 15.74 -4.35 -0.20
N GLY A 144 16.87 -3.69 0.02
CA GLY A 144 16.91 -2.23 0.22
C GLY A 144 16.36 -1.46 -0.99
N PHE A 145 16.73 -1.84 -2.22
CA PHE A 145 16.15 -1.25 -3.44
C PHE A 145 14.66 -1.56 -3.60
N LEU A 146 14.22 -2.75 -3.19
CA LEU A 146 12.80 -3.09 -3.19
C LEU A 146 12.03 -2.19 -2.20
N MET A 147 12.59 -1.92 -1.01
CA MET A 147 11.98 -1.02 -0.01
C MET A 147 12.03 0.46 -0.44
N LEU A 148 13.10 0.88 -1.12
CA LEU A 148 13.22 2.19 -1.76
C LEU A 148 12.16 2.37 -2.87
N SER A 149 11.99 1.37 -3.73
CA SER A 149 10.99 1.34 -4.79
C SER A 149 9.59 1.58 -4.24
N MET A 150 9.24 0.94 -3.12
CA MET A 150 7.97 1.22 -2.43
C MET A 150 7.91 2.64 -1.86
N GLY A 151 8.97 3.10 -1.18
CA GLY A 151 9.04 4.47 -0.65
C GLY A 151 8.83 5.56 -1.71
N LEU A 152 9.37 5.37 -2.92
CA LEU A 152 9.21 6.28 -4.06
C LEU A 152 7.75 6.42 -4.55
N THR A 153 6.89 5.47 -4.19
CA THR A 153 5.45 5.49 -4.55
C THR A 153 4.56 6.07 -3.46
N LEU A 154 5.10 6.29 -2.25
CA LEU A 154 4.37 6.80 -1.10
C LEU A 154 4.42 8.33 -1.06
N THR A 155 3.33 8.93 -0.57
CA THR A 155 3.20 10.38 -0.39
C THR A 155 2.91 10.73 1.06
N PHE A 156 3.19 11.97 1.49
CA PHE A 156 2.80 12.45 2.82
C PHE A 156 1.28 12.42 3.04
N GLU A 157 0.48 12.52 1.97
CA GLU A 157 -0.97 12.39 2.06
C GLU A 157 -1.39 10.97 2.46
N ASP A 158 -0.64 9.93 2.06
CA ASP A 158 -0.92 8.56 2.51
C ASP A 158 -0.74 8.45 4.02
N PHE A 159 0.35 8.98 4.58
CA PHE A 159 0.52 9.06 6.04
C PHE A 159 -0.60 9.85 6.72
N ARG A 160 -1.02 10.96 6.12
CA ARG A 160 -2.14 11.76 6.64
C ARG A 160 -3.45 10.98 6.62
N ARG A 161 -3.73 10.20 5.57
CA ARG A 161 -4.90 9.31 5.49
C ARG A 161 -4.86 8.22 6.54
N CYS A 162 -3.69 7.65 6.82
CA CYS A 162 -3.53 6.72 7.94
C CYS A 162 -3.99 7.35 9.27
N LEU A 163 -3.60 8.60 9.52
CA LEU A 163 -3.93 9.30 10.76
C LEU A 163 -5.40 9.74 10.82
N ARG A 164 -6.08 9.93 9.68
CA ARG A 164 -7.53 10.23 9.63
C ARG A 164 -8.40 9.00 9.83
N ASN A 165 -7.93 7.82 9.41
CA ASN A 165 -8.65 6.55 9.57
C ASN A 165 -7.91 5.56 10.51
N PRO A 166 -7.57 5.96 11.74
CA PRO A 166 -6.70 5.19 12.62
C PRO A 166 -7.34 3.87 13.08
N TRP A 167 -8.68 3.82 13.15
CA TRP A 167 -9.39 2.62 13.58
C TRP A 167 -9.21 1.46 12.61
N THR A 168 -9.55 1.65 11.33
CA THR A 168 -9.48 0.58 10.33
C THR A 168 -8.04 0.14 10.08
N VAL A 169 -7.10 1.08 9.97
CA VAL A 169 -5.67 0.76 9.82
C VAL A 169 -5.12 0.07 11.07
N GLY A 170 -5.47 0.57 12.26
CA GLY A 170 -5.01 0.02 13.54
C GLY A 170 -5.51 -1.40 13.81
N VAL A 171 -6.78 -1.70 13.50
CA VAL A 171 -7.31 -3.06 13.62
C VAL A 171 -6.62 -3.99 12.62
N GLY A 172 -6.38 -3.56 11.38
CA GLY A 172 -5.63 -4.35 10.41
C GLY A 172 -4.19 -4.64 10.87
N PHE A 173 -3.48 -3.61 11.34
CA PHE A 173 -2.12 -3.72 11.89
C PHE A 173 -2.07 -4.69 13.08
N LEU A 174 -3.01 -4.55 14.02
CA LEU A 174 -3.07 -5.41 15.20
C LEU A 174 -3.45 -6.84 14.83
N ALA A 175 -4.41 -7.03 13.91
CA ALA A 175 -4.76 -8.35 13.40
C ALA A 175 -3.54 -9.05 12.80
N GLN A 176 -2.74 -8.34 11.99
CA GLN A 176 -1.52 -8.90 11.40
C GLN A 176 -0.50 -9.34 12.46
N TYR A 177 -0.18 -8.46 13.43
CA TYR A 177 0.84 -8.73 14.45
C TYR A 177 0.37 -9.61 15.61
N LEU A 178 -0.92 -9.87 15.75
CA LEU A 178 -1.44 -10.85 16.70
C LEU A 178 -1.67 -12.20 16.04
N ILE A 179 -2.50 -12.24 14.98
CA ILE A 179 -2.99 -13.50 14.40
C ILE A 179 -1.82 -14.33 13.89
N LYS A 180 -0.98 -13.77 13.04
CA LYS A 180 0.03 -14.55 12.33
C LYS A 180 1.20 -14.99 13.22
N PRO A 181 1.75 -14.15 14.11
CA PRO A 181 2.74 -14.59 15.11
C PRO A 181 2.23 -15.71 16.01
N MET A 182 1.00 -15.58 16.54
CA MET A 182 0.37 -16.62 17.36
C MET A 182 0.16 -17.91 16.57
N LEU A 183 -0.28 -17.84 15.31
CA LEU A 183 -0.39 -18.99 14.43
C LEU A 183 0.97 -19.65 14.19
N GLY A 184 2.02 -18.86 13.92
CA GLY A 184 3.37 -19.38 13.68
C GLY A 184 3.88 -20.17 14.89
N PHE A 185 3.72 -19.62 16.09
CA PHE A 185 4.05 -20.31 17.33
C PHE A 185 3.20 -21.57 17.54
N ALA A 186 1.87 -21.46 17.44
CA ALA A 186 0.95 -22.58 17.66
C ALA A 186 1.20 -23.75 16.69
N ILE A 187 1.40 -23.45 15.40
CA ILE A 187 1.72 -24.46 14.38
C ILE A 187 3.07 -25.09 14.65
N ALA A 188 4.09 -24.28 14.96
CA ALA A 188 5.43 -24.80 15.26
C ALA A 188 5.43 -25.80 16.43
N MET A 189 4.70 -25.47 17.50
CA MET A 189 4.60 -26.33 18.69
C MET A 189 3.72 -27.56 18.43
N SER A 190 2.57 -27.39 17.76
CA SER A 190 1.63 -28.49 17.50
C SER A 190 2.22 -29.55 16.58
N LEU A 191 2.98 -29.12 15.57
CA LEU A 191 3.67 -30.02 14.63
C LEU A 191 5.05 -30.48 15.14
N LYS A 192 5.43 -30.08 16.37
CA LYS A 192 6.70 -30.44 17.02
C LYS A 192 7.91 -30.20 16.12
N LEU A 193 7.95 -29.02 15.48
CA LEU A 193 9.06 -28.67 14.61
C LEU A 193 10.37 -28.59 15.40
N SER A 194 11.49 -28.89 14.74
CA SER A 194 12.81 -28.70 15.34
C SER A 194 13.00 -27.22 15.71
N ALA A 195 13.76 -26.93 16.78
CA ALA A 195 13.95 -25.57 17.26
C ALA A 195 14.37 -24.56 16.16
N PRO A 196 15.26 -24.89 15.21
CA PRO A 196 15.58 -23.99 14.09
C PRO A 196 14.40 -23.71 13.15
N LEU A 197 13.64 -24.75 12.76
CA LEU A 197 12.49 -24.59 11.86
C LEU A 197 11.34 -23.86 12.55
N ALA A 198 11.08 -24.17 13.82
CA ALA A 198 10.12 -23.44 14.64
C ALA A 198 10.48 -21.95 14.74
N THR A 199 11.75 -21.64 15.00
CA THR A 199 12.26 -20.26 15.04
C THR A 199 12.06 -19.57 13.70
N GLY A 200 12.39 -20.22 12.59
CA GLY A 200 12.20 -19.65 11.25
C GLY A 200 10.73 -19.38 10.92
N LEU A 201 9.82 -20.29 11.33
CA LEU A 201 8.39 -20.14 11.12
C LEU A 201 7.80 -19.00 11.97
N ILE A 202 8.29 -18.82 13.20
CA ILE A 202 7.93 -17.71 14.07
C ILE A 202 8.50 -16.39 13.54
N LEU A 203 9.76 -16.36 13.11
CA LEU A 203 10.39 -15.16 12.58
C LEU A 203 9.67 -14.66 11.32
N VAL A 204 9.36 -15.56 10.38
CA VAL A 204 8.65 -15.17 9.16
C VAL A 204 7.24 -14.70 9.47
N SER A 205 6.57 -15.22 10.50
CA SER A 205 5.21 -14.81 10.88
C SER A 205 5.16 -13.45 11.60
N CYS A 206 6.29 -13.03 12.18
CA CYS A 206 6.47 -11.72 12.82
C CYS A 206 6.85 -10.61 11.83
N CYS A 207 7.04 -10.92 10.55
CA CYS A 207 7.44 -9.94 9.55
C CYS A 207 6.28 -8.98 9.18
N PRO A 208 6.59 -7.78 8.66
CA PRO A 208 5.58 -6.84 8.16
C PRO A 208 4.89 -7.34 6.89
N GLY A 209 3.90 -6.59 6.42
CA GLY A 209 3.18 -6.87 5.17
C GLY A 209 4.15 -6.88 3.98
N GLY A 210 3.89 -7.75 3.00
CA GLY A 210 4.74 -7.88 1.81
C GLY A 210 4.16 -7.11 0.63
N GLN A 211 4.97 -6.38 -0.14
CA GLN A 211 4.50 -5.49 -1.22
C GLN A 211 3.57 -6.14 -2.26
N ALA A 212 3.68 -7.45 -2.46
CA ALA A 212 2.79 -8.21 -3.34
C ALA A 212 1.32 -8.22 -2.87
N SER A 213 1.05 -7.91 -1.59
CA SER A 213 -0.29 -7.77 -1.04
C SER A 213 -1.07 -6.65 -1.73
N ASN A 214 -0.44 -5.51 -2.03
CA ASN A 214 -1.11 -4.38 -2.71
C ASN A 214 -1.70 -4.78 -4.07
N VAL A 215 -0.93 -5.56 -4.86
CA VAL A 215 -1.37 -6.05 -6.17
C VAL A 215 -2.46 -7.12 -6.00
N ALA A 216 -2.32 -8.02 -5.04
CA ALA A 216 -3.35 -9.02 -4.73
C ALA A 216 -4.65 -8.35 -4.27
N THR A 217 -4.58 -7.31 -3.44
CA THR A 217 -5.72 -6.51 -2.99
C THR A 217 -6.43 -5.88 -4.18
N TYR A 218 -5.69 -5.25 -5.09
CA TYR A 218 -6.25 -4.67 -6.32
C TYR A 218 -7.01 -5.72 -7.14
N ILE A 219 -6.40 -6.87 -7.39
CA ILE A 219 -7.02 -7.97 -8.17
C ILE A 219 -8.28 -8.50 -7.46
N SER A 220 -8.26 -8.59 -6.12
CA SER A 220 -9.37 -9.09 -5.31
C SER A 220 -10.57 -8.15 -5.18
N LYS A 221 -10.48 -6.93 -5.74
CA LYS A 221 -11.43 -5.83 -5.51
C LYS A 221 -11.49 -5.39 -4.04
N GLY A 222 -10.40 -5.53 -3.29
CA GLY A 222 -10.27 -4.96 -1.96
C GLY A 222 -9.97 -3.46 -1.99
N ASN A 223 -9.77 -2.88 -0.81
CA ASN A 223 -9.40 -1.49 -0.65
C ASN A 223 -7.87 -1.33 -0.73
N VAL A 224 -7.38 -0.95 -1.92
CA VAL A 224 -5.95 -0.78 -2.18
C VAL A 224 -5.33 0.31 -1.31
N ALA A 225 -6.05 1.40 -1.03
CA ALA A 225 -5.55 2.47 -0.17
C ALA A 225 -5.31 1.93 1.26
N LEU A 226 -6.24 1.17 1.81
CA LEU A 226 -6.06 0.52 3.11
C LEU A 226 -4.87 -0.46 3.10
N SER A 227 -4.71 -1.27 2.05
CA SER A 227 -3.58 -2.21 1.90
C SER A 227 -2.24 -1.48 1.96
N VAL A 228 -2.08 -0.39 1.20
CA VAL A 228 -0.88 0.44 1.19
C VAL A 228 -0.60 1.02 2.58
N LEU A 229 -1.63 1.51 3.27
CA LEU A 229 -1.48 2.09 4.61
C LEU A 229 -1.13 1.03 5.66
N MET A 230 -1.75 -0.15 5.61
CA MET A 230 -1.43 -1.28 6.49
C MET A 230 0.00 -1.77 6.27
N THR A 231 0.41 -1.96 5.02
CA THR A 231 1.79 -2.33 4.68
C THR A 231 2.78 -1.25 5.14
N THR A 232 2.48 0.03 4.95
CA THR A 232 3.33 1.13 5.40
C THR A 232 3.47 1.14 6.92
N CYS A 233 2.36 1.04 7.65
CA CYS A 233 2.37 1.02 9.11
C CYS A 233 3.09 -0.20 9.65
N SER A 234 2.85 -1.38 9.09
CA SER A 234 3.55 -2.59 9.51
C SER A 234 5.04 -2.52 9.19
N THR A 235 5.43 -1.98 8.04
CA THR A 235 6.84 -1.75 7.66
C THR A 235 7.57 -0.87 8.68
N ILE A 236 6.95 0.23 9.12
CA ILE A 236 7.51 1.09 10.17
C ILE A 236 7.52 0.37 11.52
N GLY A 237 6.41 -0.27 11.89
CA GLY A 237 6.26 -1.02 13.13
C GLY A 237 7.21 -2.22 13.24
N ALA A 238 7.68 -2.76 12.12
CA ALA A 238 8.52 -3.95 12.05
C ALA A 238 9.82 -3.81 12.86
N ILE A 239 10.36 -2.61 13.00
CA ILE A 239 11.59 -2.37 13.78
C ILE A 239 11.41 -2.80 15.23
N VAL A 240 10.21 -2.61 15.77
CA VAL A 240 9.89 -2.95 17.16
C VAL A 240 9.19 -4.30 17.22
N MET A 241 8.15 -4.50 16.40
CA MET A 241 7.28 -5.66 16.48
C MET A 241 8.00 -6.95 16.08
N THR A 242 8.77 -6.94 14.98
CA THR A 242 9.44 -8.17 14.50
C THR A 242 10.43 -8.70 15.54
N PRO A 243 11.38 -7.90 16.08
CA PRO A 243 12.31 -8.40 17.09
C PRO A 243 11.65 -8.73 18.41
N LEU A 244 10.68 -7.92 18.86
CA LEU A 244 9.97 -8.14 20.12
C LEU A 244 9.22 -9.47 20.11
N LEU A 245 8.40 -9.69 19.07
CA LEU A 245 7.60 -10.91 18.94
C LEU A 245 8.47 -12.14 18.68
N THR A 246 9.52 -12.01 17.86
CA THR A 246 10.47 -13.11 17.64
C THR A 246 11.17 -13.48 18.95
N LYS A 247 11.63 -12.51 19.74
CA LYS A 247 12.26 -12.79 21.04
C LYS A 247 11.30 -13.40 22.04
N LEU A 248 10.06 -12.90 22.11
CA LEU A 248 9.03 -13.44 23.00
C LEU A 248 8.66 -14.89 22.67
N LEU A 249 8.50 -15.20 21.38
CA LEU A 249 7.94 -16.49 20.94
C LEU A 249 9.00 -17.54 20.62
N ALA A 250 10.16 -17.14 20.08
CA ALA A 250 11.24 -18.05 19.71
C ALA A 250 12.45 -18.01 20.66
N GLY A 251 12.53 -17.02 21.57
CA GLY A 251 13.67 -16.88 22.49
C GLY A 251 13.84 -18.02 23.49
N GLN A 252 12.80 -18.84 23.70
CA GLN A 252 12.87 -20.07 24.48
C GLN A 252 13.44 -21.26 23.68
N LEU A 253 13.43 -21.17 22.35
CA LEU A 253 13.87 -22.23 21.44
C LEU A 253 15.34 -22.06 21.07
N VAL A 254 15.75 -20.82 20.78
CA VAL A 254 17.13 -20.44 20.44
C VAL A 254 17.43 -19.03 20.95
N PRO A 255 18.71 -18.67 21.16
CA PRO A 255 19.08 -17.30 21.48
C PRO A 255 18.67 -16.34 20.35
N VAL A 256 17.91 -15.30 20.68
CA VAL A 256 17.45 -14.27 19.74
C VAL A 256 18.09 -12.93 20.09
N ASP A 257 18.97 -12.42 19.22
CA ASP A 257 19.48 -11.05 19.31
C ASP A 257 18.44 -10.05 18.77
N ALA A 258 17.50 -9.65 19.63
CA ALA A 258 16.49 -8.67 19.25
C ALA A 258 17.07 -7.31 18.87
N ALA A 259 18.22 -6.91 19.43
CA ALA A 259 18.85 -5.63 19.09
C ALA A 259 19.42 -5.70 17.67
N GLY A 260 20.14 -6.76 17.33
CA GLY A 260 20.61 -7.03 15.97
C GLY A 260 19.48 -7.07 14.94
N LEU A 261 18.39 -7.78 15.24
CA LEU A 261 17.20 -7.85 14.39
C LEU A 261 16.58 -6.46 14.18
N ALA A 262 16.47 -5.64 15.24
CA ALA A 262 15.93 -4.28 15.16
C ALA A 262 16.81 -3.39 14.28
N ILE A 263 18.13 -3.39 14.50
CA ILE A 263 19.10 -2.59 13.74
C ILE A 263 19.07 -2.99 12.25
N SER A 264 19.08 -4.29 11.96
CA SER A 264 19.04 -4.78 10.57
C SER A 264 17.72 -4.42 9.89
N THR A 265 16.60 -4.55 10.60
CA THR A 265 15.29 -4.15 10.07
C THR A 265 15.25 -2.64 9.80
N PHE A 266 15.73 -1.83 10.74
CA PHE A 266 15.84 -0.38 10.56
C PHE A 266 16.67 -0.01 9.32
N GLN A 267 17.86 -0.59 9.17
CA GLN A 267 18.79 -0.29 8.08
C GLN A 267 18.29 -0.77 6.71
N VAL A 268 17.71 -1.96 6.64
CA VAL A 268 17.34 -2.58 5.35
C VAL A 268 15.94 -2.18 4.90
N VAL A 269 15.05 -1.86 5.84
CA VAL A 269 13.65 -1.57 5.57
C VAL A 269 13.36 -0.09 5.71
N LEU A 270 13.50 0.46 6.92
CA LEU A 270 13.04 1.84 7.15
C LEU A 270 13.90 2.88 6.44
N VAL A 271 15.23 2.76 6.50
CA VAL A 271 16.12 3.75 5.88
C VAL A 271 15.84 3.90 4.38
N PRO A 272 15.82 2.83 3.55
CA PRO A 272 15.51 2.98 2.12
C PRO A 272 14.08 3.47 1.86
N THR A 273 13.09 3.03 2.64
CA THR A 273 11.70 3.50 2.48
C THR A 273 11.59 5.00 2.78
N VAL A 274 12.19 5.49 3.86
CA VAL A 274 12.21 6.92 4.20
C VAL A 274 12.93 7.72 3.11
N VAL A 275 14.08 7.24 2.63
CA VAL A 275 14.79 7.89 1.51
C VAL A 275 13.89 7.96 0.27
N GLY A 276 13.13 6.91 -0.04
CA GLY A 276 12.18 6.92 -1.15
C GLY A 276 11.05 7.95 -0.99
N VAL A 277 10.44 8.00 0.19
CA VAL A 277 9.38 8.98 0.51
C VAL A 277 9.89 10.41 0.40
N LEU A 278 11.06 10.69 1.00
CA LEU A 278 11.66 12.02 0.95
C LEU A 278 12.10 12.38 -0.48
N ALA A 279 12.59 11.41 -1.25
CA ALA A 279 12.92 11.63 -2.66
C ALA A 279 11.69 12.00 -3.49
N ASN A 280 10.55 11.33 -3.23
CA ASN A 280 9.29 11.62 -3.89
C ASN A 280 8.76 13.02 -3.56
N GLU A 281 8.90 13.45 -2.30
CA GLU A 281 8.47 14.78 -1.87
C GLU A 281 9.38 15.91 -2.37
N PHE A 282 10.69 15.78 -2.19
CA PHE A 282 11.63 16.88 -2.46
C PHE A 282 12.11 16.94 -3.91
N PHE A 283 12.04 15.82 -4.66
CA PHE A 283 12.47 15.74 -6.05
C PHE A 283 11.38 15.20 -6.99
N PRO A 284 10.15 15.76 -7.00
CA PRO A 284 9.02 15.23 -7.76
C PRO A 284 9.25 15.21 -9.28
N LYS A 285 10.08 16.11 -9.81
CA LYS A 285 10.47 16.12 -11.23
C LYS A 285 11.35 14.93 -11.62
N PHE A 286 12.14 14.40 -10.68
CA PHE A 286 12.93 13.21 -10.87
C PHE A 286 12.06 11.97 -10.66
N THR A 287 11.31 11.91 -9.55
CA THR A 287 10.50 10.74 -9.22
C THR A 287 9.38 10.49 -10.23
N SER A 288 8.71 11.53 -10.73
CA SER A 288 7.70 11.39 -11.79
C SER A 288 8.21 10.72 -13.08
N LYS A 289 9.52 10.76 -13.36
CA LYS A 289 10.11 10.06 -14.51
C LYS A 289 10.37 8.59 -14.24
N ILE A 290 10.71 8.22 -13.01
CA ILE A 290 11.08 6.85 -12.63
C ILE A 290 9.90 6.06 -12.05
N ILE A 291 8.87 6.73 -11.54
CA ILE A 291 7.72 6.10 -10.89
C ILE A 291 6.94 5.20 -11.85
N SER A 292 6.98 5.49 -13.16
CA SER A 292 6.39 4.64 -14.20
C SER A 292 7.08 3.28 -14.33
N VAL A 293 8.39 3.20 -14.05
CA VAL A 293 9.20 1.98 -14.16
C VAL A 293 9.35 1.27 -12.80
N THR A 294 9.12 1.99 -11.72
CA THR A 294 9.25 1.51 -10.33
C THR A 294 8.46 0.22 -10.07
N PRO A 295 7.19 0.05 -10.52
CA PRO A 295 6.48 -1.23 -10.40
C PRO A 295 7.20 -2.41 -11.05
N LEU A 296 7.77 -2.21 -12.24
CA LEU A 296 8.52 -3.25 -12.95
C LEU A 296 9.80 -3.63 -12.20
N ILE A 297 10.53 -2.64 -11.68
CA ILE A 297 11.71 -2.86 -10.82
C ILE A 297 11.30 -3.68 -9.58
N GLY A 298 10.19 -3.30 -8.94
CA GLY A 298 9.63 -4.02 -7.80
C GLY A 298 9.33 -5.49 -8.10
N VAL A 299 8.71 -5.79 -9.25
CA VAL A 299 8.41 -7.18 -9.67
C VAL A 299 9.69 -7.96 -9.98
N ILE A 300 10.66 -7.36 -10.65
CA ILE A 300 11.95 -8.02 -10.96
C ILE A 300 12.69 -8.35 -9.65
N LEU A 301 12.86 -7.37 -8.77
CA LEU A 301 13.54 -7.56 -7.48
C LEU A 301 12.80 -8.56 -6.62
N THR A 302 11.46 -8.47 -6.52
CA THR A 302 10.65 -9.45 -5.79
C THR A 302 10.88 -10.85 -6.36
N THR A 303 10.85 -11.03 -7.69
CA THR A 303 11.06 -12.33 -8.31
C THR A 303 12.44 -12.91 -7.98
N LEU A 304 13.50 -12.09 -8.03
CA LEU A 304 14.86 -12.51 -7.68
C LEU A 304 15.00 -12.86 -6.19
N LEU A 305 14.45 -12.02 -5.31
CA LEU A 305 14.45 -12.21 -3.86
C LEU A 305 13.54 -13.37 -3.42
N CYS A 306 12.63 -13.81 -4.30
CA CYS A 306 11.83 -15.00 -4.12
C CYS A 306 12.56 -16.27 -4.60
N ALA A 307 13.25 -16.19 -5.75
CA ALA A 307 13.92 -17.33 -6.36
C ALA A 307 15.22 -17.74 -5.63
N SER A 308 16.04 -16.76 -5.22
CA SER A 308 17.32 -17.03 -4.55
C SER A 308 17.17 -17.87 -3.27
N PRO A 309 16.26 -17.52 -2.31
CA PRO A 309 16.05 -18.33 -1.12
C PRO A 309 15.69 -19.78 -1.41
N ILE A 310 14.82 -20.02 -2.40
CA ILE A 310 14.42 -21.36 -2.83
C ILE A 310 15.62 -22.13 -3.39
N GLY A 311 16.46 -21.48 -4.20
CA GLY A 311 17.71 -22.08 -4.69
C GLY A 311 18.67 -22.42 -3.55
N GLN A 312 18.81 -21.53 -2.57
CA GLN A 312 19.72 -21.75 -1.43
C GLN A 312 19.28 -22.91 -0.54
N VAL A 313 17.97 -23.20 -0.46
CA VAL A 313 17.43 -24.31 0.35
C VAL A 313 16.94 -25.50 -0.48
N SER A 314 17.27 -25.56 -1.77
CA SER A 314 16.69 -26.53 -2.71
C SER A 314 16.95 -27.98 -2.32
N GLU A 315 18.15 -28.29 -1.81
CA GLU A 315 18.52 -29.64 -1.41
C GLU A 315 17.75 -30.10 -0.17
N VAL A 316 17.56 -29.18 0.79
CA VAL A 316 16.73 -29.42 1.98
C VAL A 316 15.27 -29.65 1.57
N LEU A 317 14.77 -28.87 0.61
CA LEU A 317 13.43 -29.03 0.04
C LEU A 317 13.24 -30.35 -0.72
N LYS A 318 14.23 -30.80 -1.48
CA LYS A 318 14.15 -32.09 -2.19
C LYS A 318 14.14 -33.26 -1.22
N ALA A 319 14.89 -33.16 -0.13
CA ALA A 319 14.97 -34.21 0.88
C ALA A 319 13.75 -34.26 1.81
N GLN A 320 13.22 -33.09 2.22
CA GLN A 320 12.23 -32.98 3.31
C GLN A 320 11.02 -32.09 2.95
N GLY A 321 10.75 -31.88 1.66
CA GLY A 321 9.80 -30.88 1.16
C GLY A 321 8.41 -30.96 1.79
N ALA A 322 7.82 -32.15 1.92
CA ALA A 322 6.48 -32.29 2.50
C ALA A 322 6.41 -31.84 3.98
N GLN A 323 7.43 -32.15 4.78
CA GLN A 323 7.50 -31.77 6.20
C GLN A 323 7.75 -30.27 6.38
N LEU A 324 8.33 -29.59 5.38
CA LEU A 324 8.66 -28.16 5.42
C LEU A 324 7.58 -27.27 4.80
N ILE A 325 6.93 -27.75 3.74
CA ILE A 325 5.86 -27.02 3.04
C ILE A 325 4.58 -27.00 3.86
N LEU A 326 4.21 -28.12 4.50
CA LEU A 326 2.94 -28.22 5.23
C LEU A 326 2.79 -27.16 6.34
N PRO A 327 3.72 -26.97 7.29
CA PRO A 327 3.58 -25.97 8.35
C PRO A 327 3.45 -24.55 7.80
N VAL A 328 4.23 -24.22 6.77
CA VAL A 328 4.25 -22.90 6.15
C VAL A 328 2.97 -22.64 5.36
N ALA A 329 2.50 -23.63 4.58
CA ALA A 329 1.24 -23.55 3.87
C ALA A 329 0.05 -23.37 4.83
N LEU A 330 0.04 -24.13 5.94
CA LEU A 330 -0.96 -23.98 7.00
C LEU A 330 -0.92 -22.59 7.63
N LEU A 331 0.27 -22.05 7.91
CA LEU A 331 0.43 -20.70 8.45
C LEU A 331 -0.23 -19.64 7.55
N HIS A 332 0.09 -19.66 6.26
CA HIS A 332 -0.49 -18.69 5.31
C HIS A 332 -1.99 -18.90 5.13
N ALA A 333 -2.44 -20.14 4.92
CA ALA A 333 -3.86 -20.45 4.74
C ALA A 333 -4.69 -20.02 5.97
N ALA A 334 -4.22 -20.34 7.18
CA ALA A 334 -4.87 -19.93 8.41
C ALA A 334 -4.84 -18.41 8.60
N ALA A 335 -3.73 -17.73 8.26
CA ALA A 335 -3.66 -16.27 8.35
C ALA A 335 -4.59 -15.56 7.36
N PHE A 336 -4.72 -16.05 6.11
CA PHE A 336 -5.72 -15.54 5.17
C PHE A 336 -7.14 -15.75 5.73
N ALA A 337 -7.45 -16.96 6.18
CA ALA A 337 -8.79 -17.30 6.68
C ALA A 337 -9.16 -16.51 7.94
N LEU A 338 -8.31 -16.52 8.97
CA LEU A 338 -8.58 -15.79 10.21
C LEU A 338 -8.57 -14.29 9.99
N GLY A 339 -7.66 -13.76 9.16
CA GLY A 339 -7.66 -12.36 8.78
C GLY A 339 -9.00 -11.93 8.19
N TYR A 340 -9.57 -12.72 7.28
CA TYR A 340 -10.89 -12.48 6.68
C TYR A 340 -12.03 -12.58 7.71
N TRP A 341 -12.11 -13.68 8.45
CA TRP A 341 -13.24 -13.94 9.33
C TRP A 341 -13.27 -13.00 10.54
N VAL A 342 -12.11 -12.67 11.11
CA VAL A 342 -12.01 -11.71 12.21
C VAL A 342 -12.42 -10.31 11.74
N SER A 343 -11.94 -9.86 10.57
CA SER A 343 -12.33 -8.55 10.05
C SER A 343 -13.81 -8.49 9.66
N LYS A 344 -14.39 -9.60 9.18
CA LYS A 344 -15.78 -9.65 8.71
C LYS A 344 -16.80 -9.38 9.82
N ILE A 345 -16.42 -9.57 11.08
CA ILE A 345 -17.25 -9.26 12.25
C ILE A 345 -17.49 -7.75 12.38
N SER A 346 -16.52 -6.92 11.99
CA SER A 346 -16.55 -5.46 12.21
C SER A 346 -16.61 -4.62 10.93
N PHE A 347 -16.20 -5.19 9.79
CA PHE A 347 -15.97 -4.47 8.54
C PHE A 347 -16.71 -5.10 7.35
N GLY A 348 -16.88 -4.29 6.30
CA GLY A 348 -17.39 -4.69 5.00
C GLY A 348 -16.51 -5.72 4.29
N GLU A 349 -17.02 -6.22 3.17
CA GLU A 349 -16.37 -7.18 2.29
C GLU A 349 -15.04 -6.64 1.75
N SER A 350 -15.01 -5.42 1.20
CA SER A 350 -13.79 -4.85 0.61
C SER A 350 -12.66 -4.73 1.63
N THR A 351 -12.96 -4.20 2.81
CA THR A 351 -12.05 -4.09 3.95
C THR A 351 -11.59 -5.46 4.44
N SER A 352 -12.50 -6.43 4.52
CA SER A 352 -12.18 -7.78 5.00
C SER A 352 -11.27 -8.56 4.04
N ARG A 353 -11.48 -8.43 2.73
CA ARG A 353 -10.56 -8.97 1.72
C ARG A 353 -9.16 -8.38 1.86
N THR A 354 -9.10 -7.08 2.13
CA THR A 354 -7.84 -6.35 2.31
C THR A 354 -7.07 -6.85 3.54
N ILE A 355 -7.73 -6.91 4.70
CA ILE A 355 -7.10 -7.39 5.95
C ILE A 355 -6.69 -8.85 5.82
N SER A 356 -7.49 -9.70 5.16
CA SER A 356 -7.12 -11.08 4.86
C SER A 356 -5.82 -11.18 4.06
N ILE A 357 -5.70 -10.39 2.98
CA ILE A 357 -4.52 -10.40 2.11
C ILE A 357 -3.29 -9.88 2.85
N GLU A 358 -3.40 -8.78 3.60
CA GLU A 358 -2.30 -8.23 4.39
C GLU A 358 -1.84 -9.18 5.51
N CYS A 359 -2.77 -9.87 6.18
CA CYS A 359 -2.43 -10.89 7.17
C CYS A 359 -1.72 -12.08 6.51
N GLY A 360 -2.21 -12.57 5.38
CA GLY A 360 -1.65 -13.75 4.72
C GLY A 360 -0.33 -13.48 3.99
N MET A 361 -0.14 -12.31 3.39
CA MET A 361 1.04 -11.93 2.59
C MET A 361 2.00 -11.04 3.38
N GLN A 362 3.10 -11.60 3.85
CA GLN A 362 4.13 -10.87 4.59
C GLN A 362 5.42 -10.74 3.78
N SER A 363 6.38 -9.96 4.28
CA SER A 363 7.70 -9.83 3.68
C SER A 363 8.58 -11.03 4.03
N SER A 364 8.40 -12.16 3.33
CA SER A 364 9.22 -13.35 3.51
C SER A 364 10.69 -13.13 3.12
N ALA A 365 10.96 -12.19 2.23
CA ALA A 365 12.32 -11.77 1.90
C ALA A 365 13.04 -11.15 3.11
N LEU A 366 12.35 -10.32 3.91
CA LEU A 366 12.91 -9.80 5.15
C LEU A 366 13.15 -10.92 6.15
N GLY A 367 12.19 -11.82 6.34
CA GLY A 367 12.33 -12.98 7.23
C GLY A 367 13.54 -13.84 6.87
N PHE A 368 13.75 -14.08 5.56
CA PHE A 368 14.90 -14.83 5.05
C PHE A 368 16.23 -14.13 5.36
N LEU A 369 16.30 -12.83 5.09
CA LEU A 369 17.51 -12.05 5.35
C LEU A 369 17.85 -12.00 6.85
N LEU A 370 16.84 -11.76 7.70
CA LEU A 370 17.03 -11.74 9.15
C LEU A 370 17.46 -13.11 9.68
N ALA A 371 16.90 -14.19 9.15
CA ALA A 371 17.31 -15.55 9.49
C ALA A 371 18.80 -15.77 9.19
N GLN A 372 19.24 -15.40 7.98
CA GLN A 372 20.63 -15.57 7.54
C GLN A 372 21.62 -14.71 8.34
N LYS A 373 21.23 -13.49 8.73
CA LYS A 373 22.14 -12.57 9.43
C LYS A 373 22.25 -12.82 10.93
N HIS A 374 21.18 -13.28 11.57
CA HIS A 374 21.08 -13.30 13.04
C HIS A 374 21.03 -14.68 13.65
N PHE A 375 20.91 -15.74 12.84
CA PHE A 375 20.87 -17.11 13.34
C PHE A 375 21.97 -17.94 12.69
N THR A 376 22.71 -18.67 13.52
CA THR A 376 23.84 -19.50 13.08
C THR A 376 23.38 -20.75 12.33
N ASN A 377 22.17 -21.24 12.61
CA ASN A 377 21.64 -22.43 11.96
C ASN A 377 20.90 -22.05 10.65
N PRO A 378 21.36 -22.51 9.48
CA PRO A 378 20.77 -22.14 8.19
C PRO A 378 19.32 -22.64 8.02
N LEU A 379 18.90 -23.65 8.79
CA LEU A 379 17.51 -24.14 8.76
C LEU A 379 16.50 -23.08 9.21
N VAL A 380 16.92 -22.06 9.97
CA VAL A 380 16.04 -20.94 10.36
C VAL A 380 15.57 -20.15 9.13
N ALA A 381 16.33 -20.13 8.04
CA ALA A 381 15.96 -19.43 6.81
C ALA A 381 14.94 -20.21 5.94
N VAL A 382 14.85 -21.54 6.12
CA VAL A 382 14.03 -22.42 5.29
C VAL A 382 12.54 -22.03 5.31
N PRO A 383 11.88 -21.82 6.47
CA PRO A 383 10.48 -21.42 6.48
C PRO A 383 10.20 -20.12 5.71
N SER A 384 11.14 -19.17 5.76
CA SER A 384 11.03 -17.91 5.01
C SER A 384 11.15 -18.12 3.51
N ALA A 385 12.08 -18.98 3.07
CA ALA A 385 12.21 -19.35 1.66
C ALA A 385 10.94 -20.03 1.13
N VAL A 386 10.37 -20.98 1.88
CA VAL A 386 9.13 -21.68 1.50
C VAL A 386 7.92 -20.75 1.53
N SER A 387 7.89 -19.82 2.50
CA SER A 387 6.81 -18.86 2.72
C SER A 387 6.56 -18.00 1.48
N VAL A 388 7.62 -17.64 0.75
CA VAL A 388 7.52 -16.92 -0.53
C VAL A 388 6.54 -17.59 -1.50
N VAL A 389 6.65 -18.91 -1.65
CA VAL A 389 5.85 -19.67 -2.63
C VAL A 389 4.42 -19.82 -2.11
N CYS A 390 4.27 -20.22 -0.85
CA CYS A 390 2.97 -20.42 -0.24
C CYS A 390 2.13 -19.13 -0.22
N MET A 391 2.73 -17.99 0.13
CA MET A 391 2.03 -16.72 0.16
C MET A 391 1.68 -16.21 -1.25
N ALA A 392 2.57 -16.40 -2.23
CA ALA A 392 2.33 -15.95 -3.59
C ALA A 392 1.21 -16.76 -4.24
N LEU A 393 1.23 -18.09 -4.12
CA LEU A 393 0.17 -18.97 -4.61
C LEU A 393 -1.15 -18.72 -3.90
N GLY A 394 -1.13 -18.68 -2.56
CA GLY A 394 -2.32 -18.45 -1.74
C GLY A 394 -2.96 -17.09 -2.01
N GLY A 395 -2.15 -16.02 -1.97
CA GLY A 395 -2.62 -14.66 -2.21
C GLY A 395 -3.16 -14.46 -3.62
N SER A 396 -2.47 -14.99 -4.63
CA SER A 396 -2.92 -14.89 -6.04
C SER A 396 -4.18 -15.71 -6.29
N GLY A 397 -4.24 -16.94 -5.77
CA GLY A 397 -5.42 -17.79 -5.88
C GLY A 397 -6.65 -17.15 -5.23
N LEU A 398 -6.47 -16.58 -4.03
CA LEU A 398 -7.54 -15.89 -3.30
C LEU A 398 -7.96 -14.59 -4.01
N ALA A 399 -6.99 -13.83 -4.54
CA ALA A 399 -7.28 -12.63 -5.32
C ALA A 399 -8.09 -12.93 -6.59
N VAL A 400 -7.73 -13.99 -7.33
CA VAL A 400 -8.49 -14.44 -8.51
C VAL A 400 -9.88 -14.94 -8.12
N TYR A 401 -10.00 -15.68 -7.01
CA TYR A 401 -11.29 -16.12 -6.49
C TYR A 401 -12.21 -14.93 -6.21
N TRP A 402 -11.72 -13.92 -5.51
CA TRP A 402 -12.50 -12.73 -5.17
C TRP A 402 -12.73 -11.77 -6.32
N ARG A 403 -11.85 -11.72 -7.31
CA ARG A 403 -12.08 -11.00 -8.57
C ARG A 403 -13.41 -11.41 -9.21
N ASN A 404 -13.72 -12.71 -9.13
CA ASN A 404 -14.92 -13.33 -9.69
C ASN A 404 -16.12 -13.33 -8.73
N ARG A 405 -16.00 -12.74 -7.54
CA ARG A 405 -17.08 -12.58 -6.57
C ARG A 405 -17.45 -11.10 -6.42
N PRO A 406 -18.68 -10.68 -6.78
CA PRO A 406 -19.09 -9.29 -6.62
C PRO A 406 -19.07 -8.89 -5.14
N ILE A 407 -18.76 -7.61 -4.90
CA ILE A 407 -18.93 -7.01 -3.58
C ILE A 407 -20.44 -6.78 -3.38
N PRO A 408 -21.02 -7.11 -2.21
CA PRO A 408 -22.43 -6.87 -1.95
C PRO A 408 -22.84 -5.41 -2.20
N VAL A 409 -24.04 -5.21 -2.74
CA VAL A 409 -24.61 -3.87 -2.90
C VAL A 409 -24.86 -3.28 -1.51
N GLY A 410 -24.32 -2.08 -1.25
CA GLY A 410 -24.38 -1.46 0.08
C GLY A 410 -23.31 -1.96 1.05
N ASP A 411 -22.20 -2.51 0.56
CA ASP A 411 -21.06 -2.86 1.41
C ASP A 411 -20.62 -1.68 2.28
N LYS A 412 -20.24 -1.99 3.51
CA LYS A 412 -19.88 -0.98 4.50
C LYS A 412 -18.62 -0.26 4.03
N ASP A 413 -18.73 1.04 3.84
CA ASP A 413 -17.59 1.86 3.45
C ASP A 413 -16.80 2.27 4.70
N ASP A 414 -16.00 1.34 5.23
CA ASP A 414 -15.20 1.54 6.45
C ASP A 414 -14.01 2.50 6.26
N PHE A 415 -13.89 3.07 5.06
CA PHE A 415 -12.76 3.90 4.63
C PHE A 415 -13.19 5.20 3.94
N LYS A 416 -14.48 5.56 4.03
CA LYS A 416 -14.97 6.86 3.58
C LYS A 416 -14.56 7.94 4.57
N GLU A 417 -13.89 8.98 4.05
CA GLU A 417 -13.61 10.23 4.76
C GLU A 417 -14.89 11.04 5.03
#